data_AF-A0A7K3D512-F1
#
_entry.id   AF-A0A7K3D512-F1
#
_cell.length_a   1.000
_cell.length_b   1.000
_cell.length_c   1.000
_cell.angle_alpha   90.00
_cell.angle_beta   90.00
_cell.angle_gamma   90.00
#
_symmetry.space_group_name_H-M   'P 1'
#
loop_
_entity.id
_entity.type
_entity.pdbx_description
1 polymer ?
#
loop_
_entity_poly.entity_id
_entity_poly.type
_entity_poly.pdbx_seq_one_letter_code
_entity_poly.pdbx_strand_id
1 'polypeptide(L)' 'IGRQFALHEATLVLGLLLRRYDLHADPGYRLRVAERLTLMPDGLTLRLSRRARAA' A
#
# COMPACT_ATOMS: atom_id res chain seq x y z
N ILE A 1 6.44 -14.12 16.94
CA ILE A 1 7.01 -15.05 15.93
C ILE A 1 6.88 -14.48 14.50
N GLY A 2 5.72 -13.96 14.07
CA GLY A 2 5.55 -13.41 12.70
C GLY A 2 6.17 -12.05 12.37
N ARG A 3 6.85 -11.36 13.31
CA ARG A 3 7.30 -9.96 13.11
C ARG A 3 8.28 -9.83 11.94
N GLN A 4 9.31 -10.69 11.86
CA GLN A 4 10.32 -10.60 10.81
C GLN A 4 9.75 -10.96 9.44
N PHE A 5 8.86 -11.94 9.39
CA PHE A 5 8.13 -12.31 8.18
C PHE A 5 7.30 -11.12 7.68
N ALA A 6 6.49 -10.51 8.54
CA ALA A 6 5.64 -9.37 8.18
C ALA A 6 6.45 -8.16 7.70
N LEU A 7 7.57 -7.85 8.35
CA LEU A 7 8.46 -6.78 7.93
C LEU A 7 9.09 -7.07 6.56
N HIS A 8 9.52 -8.31 6.31
CA HIS A 8 10.12 -8.70 5.05
C HIS A 8 9.09 -8.63 3.91
N GLU A 9 7.90 -9.17 4.11
CA GLU A 9 6.81 -9.13 3.14
C GLU A 9 6.40 -7.69 2.81
N ALA A 10 6.14 -6.87 3.83
CA ALA A 10 5.76 -5.47 3.64
C ALA A 10 6.84 -4.70 2.87
N THR A 11 8.11 -4.95 3.17
CA THR A 11 9.24 -4.30 2.49
C THR A 11 9.33 -4.71 1.02
N LEU A 12 9.24 -6.02 0.72
CA LEU A 12 9.30 -6.53 -0.65
C LEU A 12 8.13 -6.02 -1.49
N VAL A 13 6.90 -6.12 -0.97
CA VAL A 13 5.70 -5.70 -1.69
C VAL A 13 5.72 -4.19 -1.95
N LEU A 14 6.06 -3.39 -0.93
CA LEU A 14 6.13 -1.93 -1.09
C LEU A 14 7.21 -1.54 -2.10
N GLY A 15 8.40 -2.16 -2.03
CA GLY A 15 9.48 -1.91 -3.00
C GLY A 15 9.09 -2.28 -4.43
N LEU A 16 8.40 -3.41 -4.63
CA LEU A 16 7.91 -3.83 -5.94
C LEU A 16 6.85 -2.89 -6.50
N LEU A 17 5.90 -2.44 -5.67
CA LEU A 17 4.86 -1.50 -6.07
C LEU A 17 5.46 -0.16 -6.50
N LEU A 18 6.29 0.44 -5.64
CA LEU A 18 6.92 1.75 -5.89
C LEU A 18 7.90 1.73 -7.08
N ARG A 19 8.49 0.58 -7.39
CA ARG A 19 9.36 0.43 -8.55
C ARG A 19 8.58 0.38 -9.87
N ARG A 20 7.39 -0.21 -9.86
CA ARG A 20 6.66 -0.58 -11.09
C ARG A 20 5.46 0.33 -11.40
N TYR A 21 4.93 1.01 -10.40
CA TYR A 21 3.69 1.77 -10.53
C TYR A 21 3.81 3.16 -9.89
N ASP A 22 3.07 4.10 -10.47
CA ASP A 22 2.67 5.32 -9.80
C ASP A 22 1.31 5.07 -9.14
N LEU A 23 1.21 5.44 -7.86
CA LEU A 23 0.06 5.18 -7.00
C LEU A 23 -0.79 6.45 -6.90
N HIS A 24 -2.07 6.36 -7.29
CA HIS A 24 -3.01 7.46 -7.22
C HIS A 24 -4.07 7.15 -6.18
N ALA A 25 -4.05 7.88 -5.07
CA ALA A 25 -5.10 7.83 -4.06
C ALA A 25 -6.28 8.75 -4.46
N ASP A 26 -7.45 8.48 -3.89
CA ASP A 26 -8.56 9.44 -3.94
C ASP A 26 -8.20 10.67 -3.09
N PRO A 27 -8.09 11.89 -3.69
CA PRO A 27 -7.76 13.10 -2.93
C PRO A 27 -8.82 13.49 -1.90
N GLY A 28 -10.06 12.97 -2.03
CA GLY A 28 -11.13 13.19 -1.06
C GLY A 28 -11.13 12.18 0.10
N TYR A 29 -10.30 11.13 0.04
CA TYR A 29 -10.26 10.12 1.08
C TYR A 29 -9.78 10.73 2.40
N ARG A 30 -10.56 10.53 3.46
CA ARG A 30 -10.16 10.81 4.84
C ARG A 30 -10.01 9.50 5.56
N LEU A 31 -8.89 9.35 6.27
CA LEU A 31 -8.61 8.12 7.01
C LEU A 31 -9.74 7.83 8.00
N ARG A 32 -10.39 6.69 7.79
CA ARG A 32 -11.30 6.08 8.76
C ARG A 32 -10.68 4.76 9.19
N VAL A 33 -10.51 4.57 10.49
CA VAL A 33 -9.90 3.35 11.04
C VAL A 33 -11.01 2.45 11.55
N ALA A 34 -11.07 1.22 11.03
CA ALA A 34 -11.86 0.16 11.61
C ALA A 34 -11.03 -0.54 12.69
N GLU A 35 -11.51 -0.50 13.93
CA GLU A 35 -10.86 -1.11 15.09
C GLU A 35 -11.51 -2.46 15.41
N ARG A 36 -10.72 -3.54 15.32
CA ARG A 36 -11.12 -4.90 15.70
C ARG A 36 -10.01 -5.51 16.55
N LEU A 37 -9.64 -6.77 16.28
CA LEU A 37 -8.40 -7.35 16.81
C LEU A 37 -7.14 -6.69 16.22
N THR A 38 -7.28 -5.96 15.11
CA THR A 38 -6.25 -5.14 14.46
C THR A 38 -6.85 -3.81 14.01
N LEU A 39 -5.99 -2.86 13.65
CA LEU A 39 -6.36 -1.58 13.06
C LEU A 39 -6.22 -1.67 11.54
N MET A 40 -7.26 -1.30 10.79
CA MET A 40 -7.25 -1.31 9.34
C MET A 40 -7.92 -0.05 8.77
N PRO A 41 -7.42 0.53 7.66
CA PRO A 41 -8.11 1.61 6.99
C PRO A 41 -9.39 1.10 6.33
N ASP A 42 -10.51 1.75 6.59
CA ASP A 42 -11.80 1.44 5.98
C ASP A 42 -11.96 2.20 4.65
N GLY A 43 -12.21 1.48 3.57
CA GLY A 43 -12.48 2.07 2.25
C GLY A 43 -11.28 2.74 1.55
N LEU A 44 -10.03 2.53 2.03
CA LEU A 44 -8.85 3.00 1.32
C LEU A 44 -8.71 2.25 -0.02
N THR A 45 -8.73 2.99 -1.12
CA THR A 45 -8.52 2.46 -2.47
C THR A 45 -7.42 3.22 -3.19
N LEU A 46 -6.71 2.54 -4.09
CA LEU A 46 -5.62 3.11 -4.90
C LEU A 46 -5.83 2.71 -6.37
N ARG A 47 -5.61 3.65 -7.28
CA ARG A 47 -5.45 3.36 -8.72
C ARG A 47 -3.96 3.28 -9.06
N LEU A 48 -3.61 2.36 -9.96
CA LEU A 48 -2.22 2.10 -10.34
C LEU A 48 -2.03 2.43 -11.82
N SER A 49 -1.03 3.24 -12.15
CA SER A 49 -0.52 3.38 -13.52
C SER A 49 0.87 2.78 -13.61
N ARG A 50 1.15 1.99 -14.65
CA ARG A 50 2.50 1.44 -14.86
C ARG A 50 3.49 2.58 -15.12
N ARG A 51 4.60 2.59 -14.40
CA ARG A 51 5.68 3.54 -14.65
C ARG A 51 6.34 3.22 -15.99
N ALA A 52 6.47 4.22 -16.86
CA ALA A 52 7.28 4.09 -18.06
C ALA A 52 8.74 3.90 -17.62
N ARG A 53 9.39 2.85 -18.13
CA ARG A 53 10.83 2.69 -17.92
C ARG A 53 11.51 3.83 -18.67
N ALA A 54 12.27 4.67 -17.97
CA ALA A 54 13.18 5.60 -18.65
C ALA A 54 14.07 4.75 -19.58
N ALA A 55 14.10 5.13 -20.87
CA ALA A 55 14.91 4.47 -21.89
C ALA A 55 16.40 4.53 -21.53
#